data_AF-A0A7X2P286-F1
#
_entry.id   AF-A0A7X2P286-F1
#
_cell.length_a   1.000
_cell.length_b   1.000
_cell.length_c   1.000
_cell.angle_alpha   90.00
_cell.angle_beta   90.00
_cell.angle_gamma   90.00
#
_symmetry.space_group_name_H-M   'P 1'
#
loop_
_entity.id
_entity.type
_entity.pdbx_description
1 polymer ?
#
loop_
_entity_poly.entity_id
_entity_poly.type
_entity_poly.pdbx_seq_one_letter_code
_entity_poly.pdbx_strand_id
1 'polypeptide(L)'
;MPPQSPAYIVKIMYAGDFIVKDYIEERAVEIAGYIIETKATVRQTAKQFGISKSTVHKDCTDRLQQINPSLARAVRNVLDVNKQERHIRGGMATREKYLHLGE
;
A
#
# COMPACT_ATOMS: atom_id res chain seq x y z
N MET A 1 -14.93 10.72 0.61
CA MET A 1 -15.24 10.83 -0.83
C MET A 1 -14.12 10.15 -1.60
N PRO A 2 -14.40 9.23 -2.54
CA PRO A 2 -13.37 8.68 -3.40
C PRO A 2 -12.82 9.77 -4.35
N PRO A 3 -11.53 9.74 -4.74
CA PRO A 3 -10.98 10.72 -5.66
C PRO A 3 -11.59 10.56 -7.06
N GLN A 4 -12.08 11.67 -7.60
CA GLN A 4 -12.65 11.80 -8.95
C GLN A 4 -11.52 11.84 -10.00
N SER A 5 -10.67 10.80 -10.08
CA SER A 5 -9.74 10.71 -11.20
C SER A 5 -10.46 10.09 -12.41
N PRO A 6 -10.39 10.70 -13.61
CA PRO A 6 -11.05 10.18 -14.82
C PRO A 6 -10.63 8.73 -15.15
N ALA A 7 -9.40 8.35 -14.81
CA ALA A 7 -8.88 7.01 -15.03
C ALA A 7 -9.62 5.92 -14.24
N TYR A 8 -10.17 6.23 -13.07
CA TYR A 8 -10.90 5.27 -12.23
C TYR A 8 -12.30 4.96 -12.80
N ILE A 9 -12.99 5.97 -13.34
CA ILE A 9 -14.32 5.81 -13.93
C ILE A 9 -14.23 5.05 -15.26
N VAL A 10 -13.27 5.42 -16.12
CA VAL A 10 -13.09 4.79 -17.44
C VAL A 10 -12.73 3.31 -17.31
N LYS A 11 -11.95 2.92 -16.30
CA LYS A 11 -11.48 1.53 -16.12
C LYS A 11 -12.56 0.56 -15.64
N ILE A 12 -13.59 1.04 -14.92
CA ILE A 12 -14.75 0.22 -14.50
C ILE A 12 -15.66 -0.09 -15.69
N MET A 13 -15.72 0.79 -16.69
CA MET A 13 -16.62 0.65 -17.84
C MET A 13 -16.19 -0.44 -18.83
N TYR A 14 -14.92 -0.87 -18.83
CA TYR A 14 -14.39 -1.92 -19.71
C TYR A 14 -14.30 -3.31 -19.04
N ALA A 15 -14.90 -3.48 -17.87
CA ALA A 15 -14.83 -4.70 -17.06
C ALA A 15 -15.77 -5.82 -17.56
N GLY A 16 -15.47 -6.37 -18.74
CA GLY A 16 -15.69 -7.79 -18.98
C GLY A 16 -14.65 -8.58 -18.18
N ASP A 17 -15.08 -9.67 -17.52
CA ASP A 17 -14.46 -10.46 -16.45
C ASP A 17 -12.95 -10.86 -16.61
N PHE A 18 -12.34 -10.59 -17.77
CA PHE A 18 -10.95 -10.94 -18.11
C PHE A 18 -9.94 -9.81 -17.85
N ILE A 19 -10.25 -8.55 -18.19
CA ILE A 19 -9.27 -7.43 -18.13
C ILE A 19 -9.03 -6.91 -16.71
N VAL A 20 -9.98 -7.10 -15.80
CA VAL A 20 -9.88 -6.59 -14.42
C VAL A 20 -8.94 -7.42 -13.55
N LYS A 21 -8.83 -8.73 -13.82
CA LYS A 21 -7.96 -9.62 -13.05
C LYS A 21 -6.49 -9.27 -13.29
N ASP A 22 -6.09 -9.15 -14.55
CA ASP A 22 -4.72 -8.82 -14.94
C ASP A 22 -4.26 -7.48 -14.34
N TYR A 23 -5.11 -6.45 -14.37
CA TYR A 23 -4.79 -5.14 -13.76
C TYR A 23 -4.56 -5.20 -12.24
N ILE A 24 -5.28 -6.06 -11.54
CA ILE A 24 -5.14 -6.19 -10.08
C ILE A 24 -3.89 -6.97 -9.72
N GLU A 25 -3.52 -7.97 -10.52
CA GLU A 25 -2.30 -8.76 -10.34
C GLU A 25 -1.05 -7.92 -10.60
N GLU A 26 -1.01 -7.18 -11.71
CA GLU A 26 0.07 -6.25 -12.03
C GLU A 26 0.25 -5.21 -10.92
N ARG A 27 -0.86 -4.61 -10.45
CA ARG A 27 -0.83 -3.66 -9.34
C ARG A 27 -0.24 -4.27 -8.07
N ALA A 28 -0.58 -5.51 -7.73
CA ALA A 28 -0.07 -6.16 -6.52
C ALA A 28 1.45 -6.33 -6.58
N VAL A 29 1.99 -6.70 -7.75
CA VAL A 29 3.44 -6.84 -7.97
C VAL A 29 4.15 -5.48 -7.91
N GLU A 30 3.56 -4.44 -8.52
CA GLU A 30 4.13 -3.08 -8.50
C GLU A 30 4.19 -2.50 -7.08
N ILE A 31 3.10 -2.64 -6.32
CA ILE A 31 3.03 -2.26 -4.90
C ILE A 31 4.09 -3.00 -4.08
N ALA A 32 4.25 -4.30 -4.33
CA ALA A 32 5.23 -5.14 -3.63
C ALA A 32 6.66 -4.66 -3.88
N GLY A 33 7.01 -4.42 -5.15
CA GLY A 33 8.31 -3.89 -5.56
C GLY A 33 8.60 -2.56 -4.87
N TYR A 34 7.65 -1.63 -4.92
CA TYR A 34 7.79 -0.34 -4.26
C TYR A 34 8.03 -0.46 -2.74
N ILE A 35 7.28 -1.32 -2.05
CA ILE A 35 7.45 -1.53 -0.59
C ILE A 35 8.84 -2.08 -0.27
N ILE A 36 9.34 -3.02 -1.07
CA ILE A 36 10.65 -3.63 -0.84
C ILE A 36 11.77 -2.63 -1.08
N GLU A 37 11.71 -1.91 -2.20
CA GLU A 37 12.74 -0.95 -2.62
C GLU A 37 12.82 0.24 -1.65
N THR A 38 11.68 0.84 -1.32
CA THR A 38 11.62 2.05 -0.50
C THR A 38 11.47 1.79 1.00
N LYS A 39 11.28 0.52 1.39
CA LYS A 39 10.91 0.10 2.75
C LYS A 39 9.66 0.80 3.29
N ALA A 40 8.80 1.30 2.40
CA ALA A 40 7.66 2.13 2.76
C ALA A 40 6.61 1.39 3.61
N THR A 41 5.91 2.17 4.43
CA THR A 41 4.76 1.66 5.20
C THR A 41 3.51 1.56 4.31
N VAL A 42 2.59 0.66 4.66
CA VAL A 42 1.27 0.53 3.99
C VAL A 42 0.55 1.87 3.82
N ARG A 43 0.68 2.79 4.79
CA ARG A 43 0.06 4.13 4.72
C ARG A 43 0.72 5.03 3.67
N GLN A 44 2.06 5.00 3.57
CA GLN A 44 2.80 5.75 2.56
C GLN A 44 2.50 5.20 1.17
N THR A 45 2.53 3.88 1.01
CA THR A 45 2.19 3.21 -0.25
C THR A 45 0.75 3.52 -0.68
N ALA A 46 -0.21 3.47 0.24
CA ALA A 46 -1.60 3.86 -0.05
C ALA A 46 -1.71 5.30 -0.59
N LYS A 47 -0.94 6.24 -0.01
CA LYS A 47 -0.90 7.63 -0.48
C LYS A 47 -0.25 7.75 -1.86
N GLN A 48 0.84 7.01 -2.10
CA GLN A 48 1.58 7.03 -3.37
C GLN A 48 0.72 6.51 -4.54
N PHE A 49 0.04 5.39 -4.33
CA PHE A 49 -0.76 4.72 -5.36
C PHE A 49 -2.21 5.22 -5.42
N GLY A 50 -2.60 6.18 -4.57
CA GLY A 50 -3.95 6.75 -4.56
C GLY A 50 -5.05 5.75 -4.19
N ILE A 51 -4.72 4.68 -3.47
CA ILE A 51 -5.67 3.61 -3.08
C ILE A 51 -5.80 3.52 -1.56
N SER A 52 -6.84 2.83 -1.10
CA SER A 52 -7.06 2.67 0.34
C SER A 52 -6.00 1.78 0.99
N LYS A 53 -5.66 2.07 2.25
CA LYS A 53 -4.77 1.24 3.08
C LYS A 53 -5.22 -0.24 3.09
N SER A 54 -6.52 -0.47 3.19
CA SER A 54 -7.09 -1.82 3.20
C SER A 54 -6.93 -2.53 1.86
N THR A 55 -6.95 -1.78 0.75
CA THR A 55 -6.67 -2.32 -0.60
C THR A 55 -5.21 -2.75 -0.70
N VAL A 56 -4.27 -1.90 -0.29
CA VAL A 56 -2.83 -2.24 -0.26
C VAL A 56 -2.59 -3.50 0.58
N HIS A 57 -3.23 -3.59 1.75
CA HIS A 57 -3.08 -4.76 2.62
C HIS A 57 -3.58 -6.04 1.94
N LYS A 58 -4.81 -6.04 1.40
CA LYS A 58 -5.35 -7.20 0.67
C LYS A 58 -4.47 -7.59 -0.53
N ASP A 59 -3.95 -6.61 -1.26
CA ASP A 59 -3.05 -6.84 -2.38
C ASP A 59 -1.76 -7.53 -1.93
N CYS A 60 -1.16 -7.08 -0.82
CA CYS A 60 0.11 -7.61 -0.32
C CYS A 60 -0.02 -8.95 0.42
N THR A 61 -1.11 -9.18 1.17
CA THR A 61 -1.26 -10.38 2.00
C THR A 61 -1.97 -11.52 1.31
N ASP A 62 -2.98 -11.22 0.50
CA ASP A 62 -3.87 -12.24 -0.04
C ASP A 62 -3.53 -12.50 -1.51
N ARG A 63 -3.53 -11.43 -2.33
CA ARG A 63 -3.37 -11.55 -3.79
C ARG A 63 -1.93 -11.87 -4.17
N LEU A 64 -0.96 -11.13 -3.64
CA LEU A 64 0.45 -11.34 -3.93
C LEU A 64 0.92 -12.73 -3.50
N GLN A 65 0.35 -13.31 -2.44
CA GLN A 65 0.66 -14.66 -2.00
C GLN A 65 0.25 -15.72 -3.03
N GLN A 66 -0.83 -15.49 -3.78
CA GLN A 66 -1.29 -16.39 -4.84
C GLN A 66 -0.49 -16.22 -6.13
N ILE A 67 -0.06 -14.99 -6.44
CA ILE A 67 0.68 -14.65 -7.67
C ILE A 67 2.17 -14.97 -7.53
N ASN A 68 2.82 -14.48 -6.47
CA ASN A 68 4.25 -14.64 -6.23
C ASN A 68 4.56 -14.76 -4.71
N PRO A 69 4.60 -16.00 -4.19
CA PRO A 69 4.87 -16.26 -2.77
C PRO A 69 6.23 -15.73 -2.27
N SER A 70 7.24 -15.68 -3.15
CA SER A 70 8.58 -15.20 -2.80
C SER A 70 8.57 -13.69 -2.56
N LEU A 71 7.93 -12.92 -3.45
CA LEU A 71 7.71 -11.49 -3.29
C LEU A 71 6.86 -11.19 -2.05
N ALA A 72 5.80 -11.96 -1.80
CA ALA A 72 4.96 -11.81 -0.62
C ALA A 72 5.77 -11.95 0.68
N ARG A 73 6.70 -12.92 0.75
CA ARG A 73 7.58 -13.09 1.90
C ARG A 73 8.53 -11.89 2.09
N ALA A 74 9.09 -11.36 1.01
CA ALA A 74 9.96 -10.20 1.06
C ALA A 74 9.22 -8.94 1.56
N VAL A 75 8.01 -8.68 1.02
CA VAL A 75 7.13 -7.60 1.51
C VAL A 75 6.81 -7.81 2.99
N ARG A 76 6.49 -9.04 3.40
CA ARG A 76 6.15 -9.34 4.79
C ARG A 76 7.29 -9.00 5.75
N ASN A 77 8.54 -9.33 5.41
CA ASN A 77 9.69 -8.99 6.23
C ASN A 77 9.81 -7.47 6.45
N VAL A 78 9.62 -6.67 5.40
CA VAL A 78 9.62 -5.20 5.48
C VAL A 78 8.47 -4.69 6.34
N LEU A 79 7.27 -5.25 6.18
CA LEU A 79 6.11 -4.87 6.97
C LEU A 79 6.25 -5.23 8.45
N ASP A 80 6.90 -6.35 8.76
CA ASP A 80 7.15 -6.79 10.13
C ASP A 80 8.15 -5.87 10.85
N VAL A 81 9.25 -5.48 10.19
CA VAL A 81 10.16 -4.44 10.70
C VAL A 81 9.40 -3.13 10.93
N ASN A 82 8.59 -2.73 9.95
CA ASN A 82 7.77 -1.53 10.07
C ASN A 82 6.75 -1.60 11.22
N LYS A 83 6.27 -2.79 11.58
CA LYS A 83 5.36 -2.98 12.71
C LYS A 83 6.10 -2.87 14.03
N GLN A 84 7.31 -3.42 14.11
CA GLN A 84 8.18 -3.33 15.28
C GLN A 84 8.53 -1.86 15.57
N GLU A 85 8.95 -1.10 14.57
CA GLU A 85 9.37 0.31 14.75
C GLU A 85 8.21 1.31 14.92
N ARG A 86 6.95 0.86 14.78
CA ARG A 86 5.78 1.75 14.81
C ARG A 86 5.71 2.59 16.08
N HIS A 87 6.10 2.02 17.23
CA HIS A 87 6.04 2.73 18.51
C HIS A 87 7.06 3.86 18.58
N ILE A 88 8.25 3.68 18.01
CA ILE A 88 9.29 4.71 17.89
C ILE A 88 8.76 5.87 17.05
N ARG A 89 8.21 5.57 15.86
CA ARG A 89 7.60 6.58 14.98
C ARG A 89 6.39 7.27 15.63
N GLY A 90 5.60 6.54 16.41
CA GLY A 90 4.48 7.11 17.18
C GLY A 90 4.94 8.10 18.24
N GLY A 91 6.02 7.77 18.97
CA GLY A 91 6.62 8.67 19.96
C GLY A 91 7.13 9.96 19.34
N MET A 92 7.81 9.87 18.18
CA MET A 92 8.28 11.04 17.42
C MET A 92 7.12 11.92 16.95
N ALA A 93 6.05 11.31 16.41
CA ALA A 93 4.87 12.07 15.97
C ALA A 93 4.17 12.82 17.11
N THR A 94 4.08 12.21 18.30
CA THR A 94 3.56 12.90 19.49
C THR A 94 4.47 14.07 19.88
N ARG A 95 5.78 13.85 19.94
CA ARG A 95 6.76 14.90 20.27
C ARG A 95 6.66 16.09 19.31
N GLU A 96 6.66 15.84 18.00
CA GLU A 96 6.52 16.88 16.97
C GLU A 96 5.21 17.67 17.11
N LYS A 97 4.08 16.99 17.37
CA LYS A 97 2.79 17.65 17.57
C LYS A 97 2.82 18.70 18.67
N TYR A 98 3.50 18.41 19.80
CA TYR A 98 3.57 19.33 20.93
C TYR A 98 4.66 20.39 20.78
N LEU A 99 5.74 20.12 20.04
CA LEU A 99 6.74 21.14 19.70
C LEU A 99 6.13 22.25 18.83
N HIS A 100 5.35 21.89 17.81
CA HIS A 100 4.69 22.86 16.93
C HIS A 100 3.42 23.50 17.53
N LEU A 101 2.97 23.06 18.71
CA LEU A 101 1.85 23.70 19.42
C LEU A 101 2.30 24.88 20.29
N GLY A 102 3.60 25.00 20.55
CA GLY A 102 4.20 26.08 21.33
C GLY A 102 4.84 27.20 20.48
N GLU A 103 4.78 27.09 19.16
CA GLU A 103 5.10 28.14 18.18
C GLU A 103 3.82 28.83 17.72
#